data_AF-A0A7C9HUI2-F1
#
_entry.id   AF-A0A7C9HUI2-F1
#
_cell.length_a   1.000
_cell.length_b   1.000
_cell.length_c   1.000
_cell.angle_alpha   90.00
_cell.angle_beta   90.00
_cell.angle_gamma   90.00
#
_symmetry.space_group_name_H-M   'P 1'
#
loop_
_entity.id
_entity.type
_entity.pdbx_description
1 polymer ?
#
loop_
_entity_poly.entity_id
_entity_poly.type
_entity_poly.pdbx_seq_one_letter_code
_entity_poly.pdbx_strand_id
1 'polypeptide(L)' 'MFEAEEVMEVLEINGGLTTVLLPEESQEIWPLVHLPAGVRPGDWVGCTVTAAGVQMVRLPRPAGVVA' A
#
# COMPACT_ATOMS: atom_id res chain seq x y z
N MET A 1 -18.18 14.48 1.89
CA MET A 1 -17.61 13.23 2.41
C MET A 1 -16.57 12.85 1.36
N PHE A 2 -15.27 12.97 1.68
CA PHE A 2 -14.21 12.71 0.71
C PHE A 2 -13.74 11.28 0.93
N GLU A 3 -14.13 10.38 0.03
CA GLU A 3 -13.48 9.08 -0.11
C GLU A 3 -12.31 9.31 -1.06
N ALA A 4 -11.12 9.57 -0.51
CA ALA A 4 -9.90 9.58 -1.31
C ALA A 4 -9.41 8.14 -1.37
N GLU A 5 -9.39 7.58 -2.58
CA GLU A 5 -8.74 6.30 -2.86
C GLU A 5 -7.34 6.59 -3.39
N GLU A 6 -6.33 6.24 -2.61
CA GLU A 6 -4.92 6.39 -2.98
C GLU A 6 -4.29 5.01 -3.14
N VAL A 7 -3.49 4.84 -4.19
CA VAL A 7 -2.76 3.59 -4.43
C VAL A 7 -1.29 3.80 -4.14
N MET A 8 -0.75 2.99 -3.23
CA MET A 8 0.67 2.99 -2.87
C MET A 8 1.33 1.68 -3.28
N GLU A 9 2.61 1.73 -3.63
CA GLU A 9 3.42 0.55 -3.94
C GLU A 9 4.36 0.21 -2.78
N VAL A 10 4.41 -1.06 -2.39
CA VAL A 10 5.37 -1.55 -1.40
C VAL A 10 6.72 -1.77 -2.07
N LEU A 11 7.71 -0.94 -1.75
CA LEU A 11 9.05 -1.03 -2.34
C LEU A 11 9.94 -2.05 -1.63
N GLU A 12 9.92 -2.04 -0.30
CA GLU A 12 10.83 -2.84 0.52
C GLU A 12 10.20 -3.17 1.89
N ILE A 13 10.56 -4.31 2.47
CA ILE A 13 10.17 -4.68 3.84
C ILE A 13 11.42 -5.14 4.61
N ASN A 14 11.74 -4.45 5.71
CA ASN A 14 12.88 -4.74 6.56
C ASN A 14 12.50 -4.71 8.04
N GLY A 15 12.66 -5.83 8.74
CA GLY A 15 12.56 -5.85 10.21
C GLY A 15 11.25 -5.32 10.81
N GLY A 16 10.13 -5.43 10.08
CA GLY A 16 8.82 -4.92 10.51
C GLY A 16 8.53 -3.48 10.08
N LEU A 17 9.43 -2.85 9.34
CA LEU A 17 9.20 -1.60 8.61
C LEU A 17 9.00 -1.90 7.12
N THR A 18 8.30 -1.00 6.46
CA THR A 18 8.01 -1.06 5.03
C THR A 18 8.31 0.29 4.40
N THR A 19 8.93 0.30 3.24
CA THR A 19 9.05 1.50 2.41
C THR A 19 7.92 1.44 1.39
N VAL A 20 7.09 2.48 1.34
CA VAL A 20 6.00 2.62 0.37
C VAL A 20 6.25 3.82 -0.54
N LEU A 21 5.87 3.70 -1.81
CA LEU A 21 5.80 4.79 -2.77
C LEU A 21 4.35 5.28 -2.81
N LEU A 22 4.16 6.56 -2.49
CA LEU A 22 2.87 7.23 -2.56
C LEU A 22 2.54 7.66 -4.01
N PRO A 23 1.26 7.98 -4.32
CA PRO A 23 0.85 8.43 -5.66
C PRO A 23 1.59 9.66 -6.19
N GLU A 24 2.06 10.52 -5.28
CA GLU A 24 2.81 11.75 -5.60
C GLU A 24 4.32 11.51 -5.79
N GLU A 25 4.74 10.25 -5.97
CA GLU A 25 6.14 9.82 -6.11
C GLU A 25 7.01 10.02 -4.85
N SER A 26 6.40 10.40 -3.73
CA SER A 26 7.04 10.45 -2.41
C SER A 26 7.26 9.05 -1.83
N GLN A 27 8.40 8.82 -1.19
CA GLN A 27 8.66 7.58 -0.45
C GLN A 27 8.50 7.80 1.04
N GLU A 28 7.78 6.91 1.70
CA GLU A 28 7.59 6.94 3.15
C GLU A 28 7.92 5.59 3.80
N ILE A 29 8.34 5.64 5.06
CA ILE A 29 8.64 4.45 5.87
C ILE A 29 7.52 4.26 6.88
N TRP A 30 6.78 3.16 6.75
CA TRP A 30 5.66 2.83 7.62
C TRP A 30 5.95 1.57 8.45
N PRO A 31 5.27 1.37 9.59
CA PRO A 31 5.21 0.07 10.23
C PRO A 31 4.49 -0.95 9.34
N LEU A 32 5.07 -2.14 9.15
CA LEU A 32 4.45 -3.24 8.41
C LEU A 32 3.06 -3.61 8.99
N VAL A 33 2.87 -3.38 10.28
CA VAL A 33 1.61 -3.67 10.99
C VAL A 33 0.44 -2.81 10.50
N HIS A 34 0.73 -1.68 9.84
CA HIS A 34 -0.30 -0.81 9.26
C HIS A 34 -0.76 -1.30 7.88
N LEU A 35 0.03 -2.15 7.22
CA LEU A 35 -0.32 -2.71 5.92
C LEU A 35 -1.17 -3.98 6.05
N PRO A 36 -1.91 -4.35 4.99
CA PRO A 36 -2.59 -5.64 4.93
C PRO A 36 -1.64 -6.83 5.18
N ALA A 37 -2.15 -7.88 5.81
CA ALA A 37 -1.35 -9.06 6.09
C ALA A 37 -0.83 -9.73 4.79
N GLY A 38 0.43 -10.16 4.82
CA GLY A 38 1.05 -10.89 3.70
C GLY A 38 1.39 -10.04 2.47
N VAL A 39 1.49 -8.71 2.64
CA VAL A 39 2.12 -7.83 1.65
C VAL A 39 3.59 -8.20 1.43
N ARG A 40 4.08 -7.93 0.22
CA ARG A 40 5.44 -8.18 -0.23
C ARG A 40 5.93 -7.00 -1.06
N PRO A 41 7.26 -6.82 -1.22
CA PRO A 41 7.80 -5.91 -2.23
C PRO A 41 7.18 -6.14 -3.61
N GLY A 42 6.83 -5.05 -4.29
CA GLY A 42 6.11 -4.99 -5.57
C GLY A 42 4.59 -5.16 -5.46
N ASP A 43 4.01 -5.26 -4.26
CA ASP A 43 2.55 -5.24 -4.09
C ASP A 43 2.00 -3.81 -4.17
N TRP A 44 0.81 -3.67 -4.73
CA TRP A 44 0.02 -2.45 -4.63
C TRP A 44 -0.98 -2.55 -3.49
N VAL A 45 -1.17 -1.44 -2.78
CA VAL A 45 -2.10 -1.31 -1.67
C VAL A 45 -2.98 -0.10 -1.92
N GLY A 46 -4.30 -0.33 -1.96
CA GLY A 46 -5.29 0.73 -1.97
C GLY A 46 -5.54 1.18 -0.55
N CYS A 47 -5.54 2.49 -0.33
CA CYS A 47 -5.83 3.16 0.92
C CYS A 47 -7.07 4.03 0.71
N THR A 48 -8.09 3.84 1.55
CA THR A 48 -9.31 4.64 1.54
C THR A 48 -9.49 5.26 2.92
N VAL A 49 -9.48 6.59 2.97
CA VAL A 49 -9.80 7.33 4.20
C VAL A 49 -11.30 7.52 4.29
N THR A 50 -11.91 6.98 5.35
CA THR A 50 -13.34 7.08 5.63
C THR A 50 -13.59 7.81 6.95
N ALA A 51 -14.84 8.18 7.23
CA ALA A 51 -15.22 8.75 8.53
C ALA A 51 -14.97 7.78 9.72
N ALA A 52 -14.86 6.47 9.45
CA ALA A 52 -14.59 5.44 10.45
C ALA A 52 -13.09 5.15 10.64
N GLY A 53 -12.21 5.76 9.82
CA GLY A 53 -10.77 5.54 9.84
C GLY A 53 -10.21 5.16 8.47
N VAL A 54 -8.99 4.61 8.48
CA VAL A 54 -8.27 4.21 7.26
C VAL A 54 -8.53 2.74 6.97
N GLN A 55 -9.01 2.45 5.77
CA GLN A 55 -9.13 1.09 5.26
C GLN A 55 -8.03 0.85 4.23
N MET A 56 -7.32 -0.28 4.36
CA MET A 56 -6.29 -0.67 3.41
C MET A 56 -6.60 -2.05 2.83
N VAL A 57 -6.40 -2.19 1.52
CA VAL A 57 -6.64 -3.44 0.80
C VAL A 57 -5.46 -3.74 -0.13
N ARG A 58 -5.02 -4.99 -0.20
CA ARG A 58 -4.01 -5.40 -1.18
C ARG A 58 -4.69 -5.50 -2.55
N LEU A 59 -4.16 -4.76 -3.52
CA LEU A 59 -4.65 -4.77 -4.89
C LEU A 59 -3.96 -5.88 -5.69
N PRO A 60 -4.55 -6.32 -6.82
CA PRO A 60 -3.85 -7.14 -7.78
C PRO A 60 -2.54 -6.46 -8.18
N ARG A 61 -1.44 -7.21 -8.21
CA ARG A 61 -0.17 -6.69 -8.70
C ARG A 61 -0.36 -6.21 -10.15
N PRO A 62 0.34 -5.15 -10.58
CA PRO A 62 0.50 -4.81 -11.98
C PRO A 62 1.44 -5.79 -12.68
N ALA A 63 1.26 -7.09 -12.48
CA ALA A 63 1.73 -8.07 -13.43
C ALA A 63 0.61 -8.17 -14.45
N GLY A 64 0.74 -7.45 -15.57
CA GLY A 64 0.13 -7.95 -16.80
C GLY A 64 0.52 -9.43 -16.89
N VAL A 65 -0.47 -10.29 -17.07
CA VAL A 65 -0.38 -11.72 -17.43
C VAL A 65 1.07 -12.13 -17.75
N VAL A 66 1.77 -12.74 -16.79
CA VAL A 66 2.96 -13.51 -17.13
C VAL A 66 2.43 -14.90 -17.47
N ALA A 67 2.26 -15.13 -18.78
CA ALA A 67 2.03 -16.45 -19.35
C ALA A 67 3.26 -17.36 -19.16
#